data_AF-A0A7Y3XGG2-F1
#
_entry.id   AF-A0A7Y3XGG2-F1
#
_cell.length_a   1.000
_cell.length_b   1.000
_cell.length_c   1.000
_cell.angle_alpha   90.00
_cell.angle_beta   90.00
_cell.angle_gamma   90.00
#
_symmetry.space_group_name_H-M   'P 1'
#
loop_
_entity.id
_entity.type
_entity.pdbx_description
1 polymer ?
#
loop_
_entity_poly.entity_id
_entity_poly.type
_entity_poly.pdbx_seq_one_letter_code
_entity_poly.pdbx_strand_id
1 'polypeptide(L)'
;MTMKDTIRQAALLWATVVAVAAATPAGACPSQSRPRQMQQRQQQRAQAPRVGDEAPMFTLKSIDGKSETDTRSFRGQRPLVLFFGSYT
;
A
#
# COMPACT_ATOMS: atom_id res chain seq x y z
N MET A 1 -36.09 60.82 7.81
CA MET A 1 -35.44 62.05 7.29
C MET A 1 -34.07 62.11 7.93
N THR A 2 -32.93 62.07 7.27
CA THR A 2 -32.47 62.39 5.90
C THR A 2 -31.11 61.66 5.77
N MET A 3 -30.63 61.15 4.63
CA MET A 3 -29.85 61.89 3.61
C MET A 3 -29.37 60.76 2.66
N LYS A 4 -29.89 60.61 1.43
CA LYS A 4 -29.40 61.32 0.22
C LYS A 4 -27.87 61.30 0.18
N ASP A 5 -27.16 60.78 -0.79
CA ASP A 5 -27.49 60.43 -2.16
C ASP A 5 -26.21 59.81 -2.74
N THR A 6 -26.37 58.77 -3.54
CA THR A 6 -25.84 58.73 -4.89
C THR A 6 -24.51 59.45 -5.15
N ILE A 7 -23.38 58.73 -5.07
CA ILE A 7 -22.18 59.09 -5.84
C ILE A 7 -21.68 57.85 -6.59
N ARG A 8 -22.20 57.75 -7.81
CA ARG A 8 -21.56 57.11 -8.96
C ARG A 8 -20.23 57.82 -9.22
N GLN A 9 -19.20 57.08 -9.60
CA GLN A 9 -18.14 57.39 -10.60
C GLN A 9 -16.99 56.40 -10.35
N ALA A 10 -16.88 55.36 -11.19
CA ALA A 10 -16.03 55.41 -12.38
C ALA A 10 -14.54 55.30 -12.01
N ALA A 11 -14.08 54.05 -11.90
CA ALA A 11 -12.68 53.67 -11.82
C ALA A 11 -12.66 52.14 -11.75
N LEU A 12 -11.86 51.38 -12.46
CA LEU A 12 -10.80 51.68 -13.39
C LEU A 12 -10.49 50.30 -13.99
N LEU A 13 -10.50 50.25 -15.32
CA LEU A 13 -9.54 49.54 -16.17
C LEU A 13 -9.17 48.08 -15.88
N TRP A 14 -9.42 47.30 -16.93
CA TRP A 14 -8.72 46.10 -17.32
C TRP A 14 -7.22 46.10 -16.96
N ALA A 15 -6.79 45.08 -16.22
CA ALA A 15 -5.44 44.55 -16.34
C ALA A 15 -5.43 43.07 -15.93
N THR A 16 -5.36 42.23 -16.95
CA THR A 16 -4.90 40.85 -16.91
C THR A 16 -3.63 40.69 -16.06
N VAL A 17 -3.64 39.73 -15.14
CA VAL A 17 -2.50 38.82 -14.98
C VAL A 17 -3.05 37.41 -14.77
N VAL A 18 -2.95 36.61 -15.83
CA VAL A 18 -3.05 35.16 -15.74
C VAL A 18 -1.79 34.68 -15.03
N ALA A 19 -1.91 34.30 -13.75
CA ALA A 19 -0.87 33.57 -13.07
C ALA A 19 -1.08 32.07 -13.31
N VAL A 20 -0.57 31.57 -14.43
CA VAL A 20 -0.28 30.13 -14.56
C VAL A 20 1.02 29.88 -13.81
N ALA A 21 0.90 29.41 -12.58
CA ALA A 21 1.98 28.76 -11.87
C ALA A 21 1.62 27.27 -11.71
N ALA A 22 1.93 26.50 -12.76
CA ALA A 22 2.00 25.06 -12.67
C ALA A 22 3.17 24.69 -11.76
N ALA A 23 2.89 24.49 -10.47
CA ALA A 23 3.86 23.97 -9.51
C ALA A 23 3.37 22.62 -8.99
N THR A 24 3.56 21.57 -9.79
CA THR A 24 3.70 20.18 -9.34
C THR A 24 4.71 19.48 -10.26
N PRO A 25 5.55 18.55 -9.79
CA PRO A 25 5.62 17.94 -8.46
C PRO A 25 7.06 17.93 -7.90
N ALA A 26 7.40 18.84 -7.00
CA ALA A 26 8.63 18.71 -6.23
C ALA A 26 8.44 17.65 -5.13
N GLY A 27 8.83 16.41 -5.45
CA GLY A 27 9.28 15.44 -4.46
C GLY A 27 8.31 15.12 -3.32
N ALA A 28 7.13 14.57 -3.63
CA ALA A 28 6.43 13.77 -2.63
C ALA A 28 7.23 12.47 -2.40
N CYS A 29 8.21 12.52 -1.49
CA CYS A 29 8.81 11.30 -0.95
C CYS A 29 7.67 10.45 -0.35
N PRO A 30 7.49 9.18 -0.75
CA PRO A 30 6.47 8.33 -0.15
C PRO A 30 6.90 7.93 1.28
N SER A 31 6.75 8.86 2.23
CA SER A 31 7.03 8.64 3.66
C SER A 31 5.75 8.38 4.48
N GLN A 32 4.60 8.16 3.83
CA GLN A 32 3.34 7.85 4.52
C GLN A 32 3.09 6.34 4.74
N SER A 33 3.91 5.45 4.17
CA SER A 33 3.65 4.00 4.17
C SER A 33 4.14 3.28 5.44
N ARG A 34 4.97 3.94 6.26
CA ARG A 34 5.70 3.30 7.37
C ARG A 34 4.78 2.73 8.47
N PRO A 35 3.74 3.44 8.95
CA PRO A 35 2.90 2.92 10.03
C PRO A 35 2.10 1.69 9.58
N ARG A 36 1.51 1.73 8.37
CA ARG A 36 0.73 0.61 7.83
C ARG A 36 1.58 -0.63 7.60
N GLN A 37 2.79 -0.46 7.03
CA GLN A 37 3.69 -1.58 6.79
C GLN A 37 4.17 -2.24 8.11
N MET A 38 4.43 -1.42 9.14
CA MET A 38 4.79 -1.93 10.46
C MET A 38 3.64 -2.70 11.10
N GLN A 39 2.42 -2.16 11.02
CA GLN A 39 1.22 -2.82 11.54
C GLN A 39 0.95 -4.17 10.83
N GLN A 40 1.08 -4.21 9.50
CA GLN A 40 0.96 -5.45 8.72
C GLN A 40 2.02 -6.49 9.12
N ARG A 41 3.29 -6.07 9.28
CA ARG A 41 4.35 -6.97 9.74
C ARG A 41 4.09 -7.51 11.15
N GLN A 42 3.55 -6.69 12.05
CA GLN A 42 3.18 -7.12 13.40
C GLN A 42 2.04 -8.16 13.35
N GLN A 43 1.01 -7.92 12.54
CA GLN A 43 -0.09 -8.86 12.34
C GLN A 43 0.39 -10.19 11.76
N GLN A 44 1.26 -10.17 10.75
CA GLN A 44 1.84 -11.37 10.15
C GLN A 44 2.67 -12.17 11.16
N ARG A 45 3.50 -11.50 11.97
CA ARG A 45 4.28 -12.16 13.02
C ARG A 45 3.39 -12.80 14.09
N ALA A 46 2.27 -12.16 14.43
CA ALA A 46 1.33 -12.71 15.40
C ALA A 46 0.70 -14.03 14.93
N GLN A 47 0.63 -14.26 13.61
CA GLN A 47 0.07 -15.47 13.00
C GLN A 47 1.13 -16.50 12.61
N ALA A 48 2.42 -16.21 12.81
CA ALA A 48 3.50 -17.12 12.45
C ALA A 48 3.56 -18.29 13.46
N PRO A 49 3.70 -19.55 12.99
CA PRO A 49 3.94 -20.70 13.87
C PRO A 49 5.21 -20.51 14.71
N ARG A 50 5.19 -20.99 15.96
CA ARG A 50 6.35 -21.00 16.86
C ARG A 50 7.17 -22.27 16.68
N VAL A 51 8.40 -22.26 17.20
CA VAL A 51 9.25 -23.46 17.21
C VAL A 51 8.59 -24.54 18.07
N GLY A 52 8.47 -25.74 17.52
CA GLY A 52 7.81 -26.87 18.16
C GLY A 52 6.31 -26.98 17.85
N ASP A 53 5.70 -25.93 17.28
CA ASP A 53 4.33 -26.03 16.78
C ASP A 53 4.29 -26.99 15.60
N GLU A 54 3.14 -27.63 15.43
CA GLU A 54 2.90 -28.48 14.28
C GLU A 54 2.91 -27.64 12.98
N ALA A 55 3.66 -28.09 11.98
CA ALA A 55 3.75 -27.38 10.70
C ALA A 55 2.36 -27.28 10.03
N PRO A 56 1.99 -26.11 9.48
CA PRO A 56 0.76 -25.94 8.72
C PRO A 56 0.65 -26.92 7.55
N MET A 57 -0.54 -27.44 7.31
CA MET A 57 -0.81 -28.33 6.19
C MET A 57 -1.16 -27.52 4.94
N PHE A 58 -0.51 -27.84 3.83
CA PHE A 58 -0.84 -27.31 2.51
C PHE A 58 -0.58 -28.33 1.40
N THR A 59 -1.22 -28.10 0.26
CA THR A 59 -1.03 -28.86 -0.97
C THR A 59 -0.41 -27.94 -2.01
N LEU A 60 0.73 -28.34 -2.58
CA LEU A 60 1.39 -27.62 -3.66
C LEU A 60 1.21 -28.37 -4.98
N LYS A 61 0.95 -27.62 -6.04
CA LYS A 61 1.08 -28.14 -7.40
C LYS A 61 2.56 -28.20 -7.77
N SER A 62 2.94 -29.21 -8.55
CA SER A 62 4.24 -29.22 -9.20
C SER A 62 4.36 -28.08 -10.19
N ILE A 63 5.60 -27.74 -10.56
CA ILE A 63 5.90 -26.64 -11.49
C ILE A 63 5.20 -26.84 -12.84
N ASP A 64 5.06 -28.09 -13.30
CA ASP A 64 4.36 -28.45 -14.54
C ASP A 64 2.83 -28.56 -14.37
N GLY A 65 2.31 -28.41 -13.15
CA GLY A 65 0.89 -28.47 -12.82
C GLY A 65 0.25 -29.87 -12.91
N LYS A 66 1.04 -30.92 -13.20
CA LYS A 66 0.53 -32.28 -13.44
C LYS A 66 0.35 -33.10 -12.18
N SER A 67 1.03 -32.72 -11.11
CA SER A 67 0.99 -33.44 -9.84
C SER A 67 0.77 -32.48 -8.69
N GLU A 68 0.30 -33.05 -7.59
CA GLU A 68 0.10 -32.34 -6.33
C GLU A 68 0.86 -33.07 -5.22
N THR A 69 1.41 -32.28 -4.30
CA THR A 69 2.18 -32.76 -3.15
C THR A 69 1.51 -32.23 -1.89
N ASP A 70 0.92 -33.13 -1.10
CA ASP A 70 0.39 -32.83 0.23
C ASP A 70 1.50 -32.99 1.27
N THR A 71 1.75 -31.91 2.01
CA THR A 71 2.72 -31.88 3.13
C THR A 71 2.49 -32.91 4.22
N ARG A 72 1.25 -33.39 4.42
CA ARG A 72 0.94 -34.45 5.41
C ARG A 72 1.71 -35.73 5.14
N SER A 73 1.97 -36.03 3.87
CA SER A 73 2.68 -37.25 3.46
C SER A 73 4.12 -37.34 4.00
N PHE A 74 4.73 -36.20 4.38
CA PHE A 74 6.10 -36.16 4.90
C PHE A 74 6.18 -36.19 6.43
N ARG A 75 5.04 -36.04 7.14
CA ARG A 75 5.03 -36.00 8.61
C ARG A 75 5.60 -37.28 9.20
N GLY A 76 6.54 -37.13 10.14
CA GLY A 76 7.18 -38.24 10.84
C GLY A 76 8.15 -39.07 10.00
N GLN A 77 8.29 -38.78 8.70
CA GLN A 77 9.20 -39.52 7.82
C GLN A 77 10.53 -38.79 7.67
N ARG A 78 10.48 -37.50 7.28
CA ARG A 78 11.67 -36.67 7.01
C ARG A 78 11.36 -35.20 7.28
N PRO A 79 12.36 -34.38 7.66
CA PRO A 79 12.18 -32.95 7.78
C PRO A 79 11.89 -32.33 6.39
N LEU A 80 10.92 -31.42 6.35
CA LEU A 80 10.54 -30.66 5.15
C LEU A 80 11.02 -29.22 5.28
N VAL A 81 11.60 -28.66 4.21
CA VAL A 81 12.02 -27.26 4.14
C VAL A 81 11.24 -26.57 3.03
N LEU A 82 10.65 -25.41 3.34
CA LEU A 82 9.87 -24.61 2.38
C LEU A 82 10.64 -23.34 2.01
N PHE A 83 10.93 -23.20 0.72
CA PHE A 83 11.53 -22.00 0.17
C PHE A 83 10.44 -21.12 -0.41
N PHE A 84 10.27 -19.92 0.15
CA PHE A 84 9.38 -18.89 -0.41
C PHE A 84 10.19 -18.02 -1.35
N GLY A 85 9.87 -18.08 -2.64
CA GLY A 85 10.44 -17.25 -3.68
C GLY A 85 9.42 -17.01 -4.78
N SER A 86 9.65 -15.96 -5.58
CA SER A 86 8.88 -15.71 -6.79
C SER A 86 9.72 -16.10 -8.00
N TYR A 87 9.15 -16.89 -8.91
CA TYR A 87 9.70 -17.07 -10.25
C TYR A 87 9.07 -16.00 -11.14
N THR A 88 9.88 -15.07 -11.63
CA THR A 88 9.48 -13.98 -12.54
C THR A 88 10.17 -14.13 -13.87
#